data_AF-A0A5K1DEH6-F1
#
_entry.id   AF-A0A5K1DEH6-F1
#
_cell.length_a   1.000
_cell.length_b   1.000
_cell.length_c   1.000
_cell.angle_alpha   90.00
_cell.angle_beta   90.00
_cell.angle_gamma   90.00
#
_symmetry.space_group_name_H-M   'P 1'
#
loop_
_entity.id
_entity.type
_entity.pdbx_description
1 polymer ?
#
loop_
_entity_poly.entity_id
_entity_poly.type
_entity_poly.pdbx_seq_one_letter_code
_entity_poly.pdbx_strand_id
1 'polypeptide(L)' 'FTEETQPGLLRASNASKKLIDLGMQFIPIEQIIKDSMASLREKGFLN' A
#
# COMPACT_ATOMS: atom_id res chain seq x y z
N PHE A 1 -12.25 15.59 15.00
CA PHE A 1 -11.29 14.47 15.12
C PHE A 1 -9.89 15.04 15.24
N THR A 2 -9.49 15.37 16.46
CA THR A 2 -8.17 15.92 16.82
C THR A 2 -7.52 15.11 17.94
N GLU A 3 -8.13 13.98 18.31
CA GLU A 3 -7.57 13.08 19.32
C GLU A 3 -6.52 12.19 18.68
N GLU A 4 -5.34 12.12 19.30
CA GLU A 4 -4.39 11.06 19.01
C GLU A 4 -5.05 9.73 19.33
N THR A 5 -5.39 8.96 18.28
CA THR A 5 -6.05 7.66 18.46
C THR A 5 -5.17 6.64 19.18
N GLN A 6 -3.85 6.90 19.26
CA GLN A 6 -2.88 6.05 19.94
C GLN A 6 -1.78 6.87 20.63
N PRO A 7 -1.92 7.14 21.93
CA PRO A 7 -0.86 7.73 22.75
C PRO A 7 0.40 6.85 22.70
N GLY A 8 1.54 7.43 22.31
CA GLY A 8 2.83 6.72 22.22
C GLY A 8 3.16 6.11 20.85
N LEU A 9 2.26 6.22 19.87
CA LEU A 9 2.58 5.85 18.50
C LEU A 9 3.56 6.87 17.91
N LEU A 10 4.85 6.53 17.88
CA LEU A 10 5.85 7.29 17.14
C LEU A 10 5.46 7.30 15.67
N ARG A 11 4.96 8.44 15.18
CA ARG A 11 4.72 8.64 13.75
C ARG A 11 6.05 8.43 13.04
N ALA A 12 6.13 7.37 12.24
CA ALA A 12 7.27 7.20 11.36
C ALA A 12 7.24 8.37 10.37
N SER A 13 8.16 9.33 10.54
CA SER A 13 8.31 10.47 9.64
C SER A 13 8.50 10.03 8.18
N ASN A 14 8.99 8.81 8.00
CA ASN A 14 9.13 8.13 6.73
C ASN A 14 8.57 6.71 6.83
N ALA A 15 7.25 6.58 6.66
CA ALA A 15 6.55 5.30 6.70
C ALA A 15 7.06 4.30 5.65
N SER A 16 7.40 4.78 4.44
CA SER A 16 7.91 3.91 3.37
C SER A 16 9.26 3.28 3.75
N LYS A 17 10.18 4.04 4.35
CA LYS A 17 11.45 3.49 4.85
C LYS A 17 11.22 2.41 5.91
N LYS A 18 10.33 2.64 6.89
CA LYS A 18 10.04 1.64 7.92
C LYS A 18 9.49 0.34 7.33
N LEU A 19 8.65 0.43 6.29
CA LEU A 19 8.11 -0.75 5.63
C LEU A 19 9.18 -1.53 4.86
N ILE A 20 10.13 -0.84 4.21
CA ILE A 20 11.30 -1.48 3.57
C ILE A 20 12.14 -2.21 4.62
N ASP A 21 12.42 -1.57 5.76
CA ASP A 21 13.19 -2.18 6.85
C ASP A 21 12.51 -3.44 7.44
N LEU A 22 11.18 -3.52 7.33
CA LEU A 22 10.39 -4.70 7.72
C LEU A 22 10.31 -5.78 6.62
N GLY A 23 10.96 -5.58 5.48
CA GLY A 23 11.01 -6.52 4.37
C GLY A 23 9.97 -6.31 3.27
N MET A 24 9.23 -5.20 3.30
CA MET A 24 8.27 -4.89 2.24
C MET A 24 9.00 -4.48 0.96
N GLN A 25 8.66 -5.14 -0.15
CA GLN A 25 9.20 -4.83 -1.47
C GLN A 25 8.18 -4.01 -2.25
N PHE A 26 8.58 -2.82 -2.66
CA PHE A 26 7.76 -2.00 -3.56
C PHE A 26 7.92 -2.50 -4.99
N ILE A 27 6.79 -2.69 -5.67
CA ILE A 27 6.75 -2.94 -7.11
C ILE A 27 6.40 -1.64 -7.85
N PRO A 28 6.83 -1.48 -9.11
CA PRO A 28 6.46 -0.32 -9.92
C PRO A 28 4.94 -0.15 -10.01
N ILE A 29 4.46 1.09 -10.02
CA ILE A 29 3.02 1.38 -10.04
C ILE A 29 2.36 0.83 -11.31
N GLU A 30 3.08 0.82 -12.43
CA GLU A 30 2.63 0.25 -13.70
C GLU A 30 2.34 -1.25 -13.58
N GLN A 31 3.12 -1.97 -12.75
CA GLN A 31 2.89 -3.39 -12.49
C GLN A 31 1.62 -3.60 -11.68
N ILE A 32 1.42 -2.80 -10.62
CA ILE A 32 0.21 -2.84 -9.79
C ILE A 32 -1.05 -2.62 -10.63
N ILE A 33 -1.01 -1.64 -11.54
CA ILE A 33 -2.13 -1.33 -12.43
C ILE A 33 -2.41 -2.50 -13.37
N LYS A 34 -1.37 -3.07 -14.00
CA LYS A 34 -1.52 -4.22 -14.91
C LYS A 34 -2.12 -5.44 -14.20
N ASP A 35 -1.60 -5.79 -13.04
CA ASP A 35 -2.07 -6.94 -12.26
C ASP A 35 -3.52 -6.73 -11.81
N SER A 36 -3.87 -5.51 -11.40
CA SER A 36 -5.22 -5.14 -11.02
C SER A 36 -6.19 -5.25 -12.21
N MET A 37 -5.83 -4.70 -13.38
CA MET A 37 -6.65 -4.80 -14.59
C MET A 37 -6.84 -6.24 -15.03
N ALA A 38 -5.79 -7.06 -15.00
CA ALA A 38 -5.87 -8.48 -15.32
C ALA A 38 -6.83 -9.21 -14.38
N SER A 39 -6.71 -8.99 -13.06
CA SER A 39 -7.61 -9.62 -12.08
C SER A 39 -9.06 -9.19 -12.25
N LEU A 40 -9.30 -7.91 -12.55
CA LEU A 40 -10.64 -7.40 -12.77
C LEU A 40 -11.29 -7.96 -14.05
N ARG A 41 -10.50 -8.17 -15.11
CA ARG A 41 -10.96 -8.86 -16.34
C ARG A 41 -11.26 -10.33 -16.09
N GLU A 42 -10.37 -11.04 -15.40
CA GLU A 42 -10.57 -12.45 -15.04
C GLU A 42 -11.87 -12.65 -14.24
N LYS A 43 -12.17 -11.72 -13.33
CA LYS A 43 -13.40 -11.74 -12.52
C LYS A 43 -14.64 -11.20 -13.27
N GLY A 44 -14.50 -10.77 -14.52
CA GLY A 44 -15.61 -10.25 -15.34
C GLY A 44 -16.12 -8.88 -14.92
N PHE A 45 -15.34 -8.11 -14.15
CA PHE A 45 -15.69 -6.72 -13.80
C PHE A 45 -15.32 -5.72 -14.90
N LEU A 46 -14.39 -6.10 -15.78
CA LEU A 46 -13.96 -5.31 -16.92
C LEU A 46 -14.05 -6.16 -18.19
N ASN A 47 -14.61 -5.57 -19.24
CA ASN A 47 -14.71 -6.16 -20.58
C ASN A 47 -13.46 -5.83 -21.41
#